data_AF-E7QW84-F1
#
_entry.id   AF-E7QW84-F1
#
_cell.length_a   1.000
_cell.length_b   1.000
_cell.length_c   1.000
_cell.angle_alpha   90.00
_cell.angle_beta   90.00
_cell.angle_gamma   90.00
#
_symmetry.space_group_name_H-M   'P 1'
#
loop_
_entity.id
_entity.type
_entity.pdbx_description
1 polymer ?
#
loop_
_entity_poly.entity_id
_entity_poly.type
_entity_poly.pdbx_seq_one_letter_code
_entity_poly.pdbx_strand_id
1 'polypeptide(L)'
;MEETPMADGSLLFVSVVGDDFSPFERSLETDATVRAATLFSAAADRRVYRIRPESDVVPFLPTAADLGIRVLDVKSGTGGWVIRIQMLSREPLIQLREACLEHGITFRVRQLFDADPNTDPDGARLTGRQRDTVLTAYQSGYYDVPRGISQGELAEELDVSTSAISQQLRRATRQLIASTFAVEQD
;
A
#
# COMPACT_ATOMS: atom_id res chain seq x y z
N MET A 1 29.56 -17.78 -2.31
CA MET A 1 28.85 -16.50 -2.28
C MET A 1 28.91 -15.98 -3.69
N GLU A 2 27.85 -16.25 -4.45
CA GLU A 2 27.80 -15.92 -5.88
C GLU A 2 27.29 -14.49 -5.99
N GLU A 3 28.18 -13.55 -6.26
CA GLU A 3 27.81 -12.18 -6.59
C GLU A 3 27.02 -12.21 -7.89
N THR A 4 25.69 -12.14 -7.75
CA THR A 4 24.83 -11.85 -8.90
C THR A 4 25.19 -10.43 -9.35
N PRO A 5 25.60 -10.21 -10.61
CA PRO A 5 25.86 -8.87 -11.10
C PRO A 5 24.56 -8.08 -10.97
N MET A 6 24.54 -7.11 -10.05
CA MET A 6 23.48 -6.13 -9.95
C MET A 6 23.46 -5.40 -11.28
N ALA A 7 22.40 -5.61 -12.07
CA ALA A 7 22.23 -4.92 -13.34
C ALA A 7 22.36 -3.40 -13.09
N ASP A 8 23.28 -2.78 -13.81
CA ASP A 8 23.51 -1.35 -13.79
C ASP A 8 22.24 -0.65 -14.32
N GLY A 9 21.42 -0.16 -13.39
CA GLY A 9 20.13 0.46 -13.65
C GLY A 9 18.98 -0.17 -12.86
N SER A 10 18.32 0.64 -12.04
CA SER A 10 17.14 0.24 -11.27
C SER A 10 16.03 -0.25 -12.20
N LEU A 11 15.59 -1.50 -12.03
CA LEU A 11 14.41 -2.04 -12.70
C LEU A 11 13.22 -1.94 -11.75
N LEU A 12 12.07 -1.53 -12.28
CA LEU A 12 10.82 -1.43 -11.54
C LEU A 12 9.79 -2.38 -12.14
N PHE A 13 9.03 -3.04 -11.28
CA PHE A 13 7.81 -3.73 -11.68
C PHE A 13 6.62 -2.90 -11.27
N VAL A 14 5.78 -2.54 -12.24
CA VAL A 14 4.57 -1.73 -12.02
C VAL A 14 3.36 -2.57 -12.40
N SER A 15 2.43 -2.72 -11.48
CA SER A 15 1.14 -3.34 -11.75
C SER A 15 0.10 -2.27 -12.01
N VAL A 16 -0.63 -2.43 -13.11
CA VAL A 16 -1.75 -1.57 -13.50
C VAL A 16 -3.01 -2.42 -13.43
N VAL A 17 -4.04 -1.90 -12.77
CA VAL A 17 -5.36 -2.54 -12.64
C VAL A 17 -6.38 -1.69 -13.38
N GLY A 18 -7.24 -2.33 -14.16
CA GLY A 18 -8.29 -1.65 -14.91
C GLY A 18 -8.81 -2.46 -16.08
N ASP A 19 -9.73 -1.86 -16.82
CA ASP A 19 -10.50 -2.52 -17.88
C ASP A 19 -9.99 -2.11 -19.28
N ASP A 20 -9.28 -0.99 -19.37
CA ASP A 20 -8.59 -0.49 -20.56
C ASP A 20 -7.18 -0.02 -20.18
N PHE A 21 -6.16 -0.65 -20.78
CA PHE A 21 -4.74 -0.35 -20.52
C PHE A 21 -4.15 0.62 -21.55
N SER A 22 -4.87 0.90 -22.64
CA SER A 22 -4.39 1.73 -23.75
C SER A 22 -3.95 3.14 -23.31
N PRO A 23 -4.65 3.82 -22.37
CA PRO A 23 -4.21 5.13 -21.88
C PRO A 23 -2.85 5.06 -21.16
N PHE A 24 -2.65 4.03 -20.35
CA PHE A 24 -1.39 3.80 -19.65
C PHE A 24 -0.28 3.47 -20.63
N GLU A 25 -0.52 2.56 -21.58
CA GLU A 25 0.49 2.14 -22.57
C GLU A 25 0.93 3.30 -23.48
N ARG A 26 0.00 4.15 -23.93
CA ARG A 26 0.37 5.38 -24.67
C ARG A 26 1.17 6.36 -23.83
N SER A 27 0.86 6.48 -22.54
CA SER A 27 1.63 7.34 -21.63
C SER A 27 3.05 6.79 -21.48
N LEU A 28 3.18 5.47 -21.27
CA LEU A 28 4.45 4.76 -21.14
C LEU A 28 5.37 4.92 -22.37
N GLU A 29 4.80 4.93 -23.58
CA GLU A 29 5.53 5.13 -24.84
C GLU A 29 6.09 6.55 -25.02
N THR A 30 5.46 7.53 -24.37
CA THR A 30 5.80 8.96 -24.52
C THR A 30 6.43 9.57 -23.27
N ASP A 31 6.55 8.80 -22.19
CA ASP A 31 7.07 9.25 -20.91
C ASP A 31 8.60 9.38 -20.98
N ALA A 32 9.10 10.61 -20.84
CA ALA A 32 10.53 10.92 -20.87
C ALA A 32 11.32 10.31 -19.70
N THR A 33 10.64 9.85 -18.65
CA THR A 33 11.28 9.15 -17.52
C THR A 33 11.46 7.66 -17.77
N VAL A 34 10.89 7.11 -18.86
CA VAL A 34 10.90 5.68 -19.18
C VAL A 34 11.82 5.41 -20.37
N ARG A 35 12.99 4.81 -20.09
CA ARG A 35 13.92 4.37 -21.12
C ARG A 35 13.41 3.15 -21.90
N ALA A 36 12.78 2.22 -21.20
CA ALA A 36 12.20 1.03 -21.80
C ALA A 36 11.12 0.43 -20.90
N ALA A 37 10.10 -0.14 -21.51
CA ALA A 37 9.10 -0.92 -20.81
C ALA A 37 8.74 -2.19 -21.57
N THR A 38 8.52 -3.27 -20.83
CA THR A 38 8.13 -4.57 -21.38
C THR A 38 6.96 -5.14 -20.60
N LEU A 39 5.91 -5.59 -21.27
CA LEU A 39 4.82 -6.33 -20.63
C LEU A 39 5.37 -7.65 -20.07
N PHE A 40 5.26 -7.83 -18.76
CA PHE A 40 5.77 -8.99 -18.04
C PHE A 40 4.66 -10.03 -17.79
N SER A 41 3.45 -9.57 -17.50
CA SER A 41 2.29 -10.45 -17.28
C SER A 41 0.99 -9.73 -17.62
N ALA A 42 0.00 -10.48 -18.12
CA ALA A 42 -1.32 -9.97 -18.46
C ALA A 42 -2.41 -10.91 -17.93
N ALA A 43 -3.33 -10.33 -17.17
CA ALA A 43 -4.61 -10.89 -16.75
C ALA A 43 -5.74 -9.95 -17.22
N ALA A 44 -6.99 -10.37 -17.09
CA ALA A 44 -8.15 -9.61 -17.60
C ALA A 44 -8.26 -8.20 -17.00
N ASP A 45 -8.03 -8.08 -15.69
CA ASP A 45 -8.17 -6.85 -14.91
C ASP A 45 -6.82 -6.28 -14.45
N ARG A 46 -5.70 -6.91 -14.82
CA ARG A 46 -4.37 -6.54 -14.33
C ARG A 46 -3.26 -6.82 -15.33
N ARG A 47 -2.39 -5.84 -15.55
CA ARG A 47 -1.11 -6.01 -16.28
C ARG A 47 0.06 -5.67 -15.39
N VAL A 48 1.20 -6.34 -15.61
CA VAL A 48 2.47 -6.05 -14.94
C VAL A 48 3.48 -5.68 -16.01
N TYR A 49 4.10 -4.52 -15.85
CA TYR A 49 5.16 -4.00 -16.73
C TYR A 49 6.48 -3.99 -15.99
N ARG A 50 7.54 -4.42 -16.66
CA ARG A 50 8.92 -4.18 -16.22
C ARG A 50 9.42 -2.91 -16.88
N ILE A 51 9.70 -1.89 -16.08
CA ILE A 51 10.10 -0.55 -16.49
C ILE A 51 11.56 -0.33 -16.15
N ARG A 52 12.32 0.22 -17.10
CA ARG A 52 13.64 0.78 -16.90
C ARG A 52 13.50 2.31 -16.97
N PRO A 53 13.73 3.03 -15.87
CA PRO A 53 13.78 4.48 -15.88
C PRO A 53 14.96 5.01 -16.69
N GLU A 54 14.89 6.27 -17.11
CA GLU A 54 16.07 7.02 -17.58
C GLU A 54 17.06 7.30 -16.44
N SER A 55 18.32 7.56 -16.79
CA SER A 55 19.41 7.71 -15.82
C SER A 55 19.35 9.01 -15.00
N ASP A 56 18.63 10.02 -15.47
CA ASP A 56 18.44 11.31 -14.81
C ASP A 56 17.19 11.36 -13.92
N VAL A 57 16.42 10.27 -13.86
CA VAL A 57 15.26 10.14 -12.97
C VAL A 57 15.75 9.95 -11.54
N VAL A 58 15.25 10.78 -10.62
CA VAL A 58 15.54 10.65 -9.18
C VAL A 58 15.10 9.26 -8.69
N PRO A 59 16.03 8.41 -8.22
CA PRO A 59 15.70 7.04 -7.87
C PRO A 59 15.08 7.00 -6.47
N PHE A 60 13.78 7.27 -6.35
CA PHE A 60 13.07 7.33 -5.06
C PHE A 60 13.34 6.12 -4.17
N LEU A 61 13.31 4.89 -4.72
CA LEU A 61 13.51 3.67 -3.92
C LEU A 61 14.94 3.57 -3.34
N PRO A 62 16.02 3.73 -4.14
CA PRO A 62 17.38 3.88 -3.60
C PRO A 62 17.52 5.02 -2.59
N THR A 63 17.03 6.23 -2.89
CA THR A 63 17.10 7.37 -1.97
C THR A 63 16.40 7.08 -0.65
N ALA A 64 15.22 6.46 -0.68
CA ALA A 64 14.50 6.06 0.53
C ALA A 64 15.30 5.02 1.33
N ALA A 65 15.90 4.02 0.66
CA ALA A 65 16.71 3.02 1.32
C ALA A 65 17.94 3.62 2.01
N ASP A 66 18.64 4.56 1.36
CA ASP A 66 19.81 5.27 1.93
C ASP A 66 19.44 6.09 3.17
N LEU A 67 18.22 6.62 3.22
CA LEU A 67 17.67 7.33 4.38
C LEU A 67 17.16 6.39 5.49
N GLY A 68 17.26 5.06 5.32
CA GLY A 68 16.72 4.09 6.28
C GLY A 68 15.19 3.98 6.25
N ILE A 69 14.57 4.32 5.12
CA ILE A 69 13.13 4.25 4.89
C ILE A 69 12.81 2.96 4.13
N ARG A 70 11.97 2.12 4.74
CA ARG A 70 11.41 0.95 4.06
C ARG A 70 10.12 1.36 3.34
N VAL A 71 10.13 1.29 2.02
CA VAL A 71 8.92 1.50 1.20
C VAL A 71 8.09 0.21 1.21
N LEU A 72 6.83 0.32 1.63
CA LEU A 72 5.89 -0.80 1.72
C LEU A 72 5.09 -0.97 0.43
N ASP A 73 4.58 0.15 -0.10
CA ASP A 73 3.73 0.15 -1.29
C ASP A 73 3.71 1.55 -1.90
N VAL A 74 3.58 1.58 -3.22
CA VAL A 74 3.56 2.80 -4.04
C VAL A 74 2.43 2.66 -5.04
N LYS A 75 1.40 3.48 -4.88
CA LYS A 75 0.20 3.47 -5.73
C LYS A 75 0.04 4.81 -6.42
N SER A 76 -0.33 4.79 -7.69
CA SER A 76 -0.69 5.99 -8.46
C SER A 76 -2.21 6.02 -8.70
N GLY A 77 -2.80 7.22 -8.63
CA GLY A 77 -4.21 7.47 -8.94
C GLY A 77 -4.43 8.87 -9.51
N THR A 78 -5.68 9.32 -9.62
CA THR A 78 -6.06 10.62 -10.23
C THR A 78 -5.49 11.87 -9.56
N GLY A 79 -4.87 11.73 -8.38
CA GLY A 79 -4.24 12.83 -7.61
C GLY A 79 -2.73 12.67 -7.39
N GLY A 80 -2.06 11.75 -8.10
CA GLY A 80 -0.62 11.50 -7.97
C GLY A 80 -0.28 10.25 -7.16
N TRP A 81 0.93 10.22 -6.60
CA TRP A 81 1.49 9.07 -5.91
C TRP A 81 1.14 9.05 -4.41
N VAL A 82 0.69 7.90 -3.93
CA VAL A 82 0.52 7.58 -2.51
C VAL A 82 1.54 6.53 -2.15
N ILE A 83 2.44 6.89 -1.24
CA ILE A 83 3.56 6.07 -0.81
C ILE A 83 3.33 5.68 0.65
N ARG A 84 3.36 4.38 0.94
CA ARG A 84 3.39 3.86 2.31
C ARG A 84 4.84 3.54 2.67
N ILE A 85 5.31 4.12 3.75
CA ILE A 85 6.67 3.94 4.25
C ILE A 85 6.69 3.52 5.71
N GLN A 86 7.73 2.82 6.10
CA GLN A 86 8.06 2.44 7.47
C GLN A 86 9.46 2.96 7.80
N MET A 87 9.63 3.46 9.02
CA MET A 87 10.86 4.07 9.52
C MET A 87 11.01 3.74 11.01
N LEU A 88 12.24 3.70 11.51
CA LEU A 88 12.53 3.40 12.92
C LEU A 88 12.51 4.63 13.83
N SER A 89 12.55 5.83 13.23
CA SER A 89 12.45 7.11 13.94
C SER A 89 11.85 8.15 12.99
N ARG A 90 11.62 9.37 13.47
CA ARG A 90 11.10 10.47 12.64
C ARG A 90 12.17 11.17 11.80
N GLU A 91 13.45 10.91 12.06
CA GLU A 91 14.57 11.58 11.39
C GLU A 91 14.57 11.34 9.86
N PRO A 92 14.40 10.10 9.37
CA PRO A 92 14.32 9.84 7.93
C PRO A 92 13.22 10.63 7.20
N LEU A 93 12.10 10.93 7.86
CA LEU A 93 11.01 11.68 7.26
C LEU A 93 11.39 13.15 7.01
N ILE A 94 12.21 13.73 7.89
CA ILE A 94 12.70 15.11 7.74
C ILE A 94 13.68 15.15 6.58
N GLN A 95 14.62 14.21 6.53
CA GLN A 95 15.60 14.10 5.44
C GLN A 95 14.94 13.84 4.08
N LEU A 96 13.91 12.99 4.04
CA LEU A 96 13.13 12.76 2.82
C LEU A 96 12.42 14.05 2.38
N ARG A 97 11.91 14.85 3.33
CA ARG A 97 11.31 16.16 3.02
C ARG A 97 12.30 17.12 2.40
N GLU A 98 13.51 17.20 2.93
CA GLU A 98 14.59 18.03 2.38
C GLU A 98 14.96 17.57 0.97
N ALA A 99 15.21 16.27 0.78
CA ALA A 99 15.52 15.69 -0.52
C ALA A 99 14.41 15.94 -1.55
N CYS A 100 13.13 15.80 -1.17
CA CYS A 100 12.02 16.13 -2.07
C CYS A 100 11.99 17.61 -2.45
N LEU A 101 12.19 18.52 -1.49
CA LEU A 101 12.18 19.96 -1.75
C LEU A 101 13.33 20.39 -2.68
N GLU A 102 14.51 19.81 -2.55
CA GLU A 102 15.66 20.04 -3.45
C GLU A 102 15.33 19.70 -4.91
N HIS A 103 14.46 18.72 -5.13
CA HIS A 103 14.02 18.28 -6.46
C HIS A 103 12.68 18.90 -6.89
N GLY A 104 12.16 19.89 -6.14
CA GLY A 104 10.87 20.53 -6.44
C GLY A 104 9.65 19.64 -6.23
N ILE A 105 9.82 18.52 -5.51
CA ILE A 105 8.75 17.56 -5.20
C ILE A 105 8.07 18.00 -3.91
N THR A 106 6.76 18.23 -3.98
CA THR A 106 5.95 18.49 -2.78
C THR A 106 5.24 17.21 -2.35
N PHE A 107 5.15 16.99 -1.04
CA PHE A 107 4.31 15.94 -0.49
C PHE A 107 3.61 16.40 0.78
N ARG A 108 2.53 15.69 1.11
CA ARG A 108 1.80 15.85 2.37
C ARG A 108 1.75 14.50 3.07
N VAL A 109 2.11 14.49 4.35
CA VAL A 109 1.90 13.33 5.22
C VAL A 109 0.39 13.16 5.41
N ARG A 110 -0.18 12.12 4.81
CA ARG A 110 -1.61 11.81 4.97
C ARG A 110 -1.90 11.28 6.36
N GLN A 111 -1.06 10.36 6.85
CA GLN A 111 -1.19 9.73 8.16
C GLN A 111 0.21 9.34 8.69
N LEU A 112 0.39 9.44 10.00
CA LEU A 112 1.57 8.96 10.71
C LEU A 112 1.08 8.09 11.88
N PHE A 113 1.61 6.88 11.98
CA PHE A 113 1.27 5.93 13.03
C PHE A 113 2.54 5.36 13.63
N ASP A 114 2.49 5.04 14.91
CA ASP A 114 3.50 4.19 15.51
C ASP A 114 3.27 2.77 14.99
N ALA A 115 4.32 2.18 14.40
CA ALA A 115 4.26 0.80 13.95
C ALA A 115 4.22 -0.10 15.19
N ASP A 116 3.06 -0.68 15.48
CA ASP A 116 3.00 -1.81 16.41
C ASP A 116 3.76 -2.98 15.76
N PRO A 117 4.83 -3.51 16.38
CA PRO A 117 5.62 -4.61 15.81
C PRO A 117 4.78 -5.88 15.58
N ASN A 118 3.59 -5.99 16.18
CA ASN A 118 2.66 -7.09 15.95
C ASN A 118 1.66 -6.84 14.80
N THR A 119 1.67 -5.65 14.20
CA THR A 119 0.81 -5.31 13.07
C THR A 119 1.58 -5.44 11.77
N ASP A 120 1.08 -6.27 10.86
CA ASP A 120 1.61 -6.45 9.51
C ASP A 120 1.68 -5.11 8.76
N PRO A 121 2.86 -4.65 8.31
CA PRO A 121 3.01 -3.44 7.51
C PRO A 121 2.22 -3.48 6.20
N ASP A 122 1.98 -4.67 5.65
CA ASP A 122 1.26 -4.90 4.40
C ASP A 122 -0.24 -5.15 4.63
N GLY A 123 -0.64 -5.38 5.88
CA GLY A 123 -2.02 -5.56 6.30
C GLY A 123 -2.76 -4.25 6.55
N ALA A 124 -4.09 -4.33 6.50
CA ALA A 124 -4.91 -3.21 6.93
C ALA A 124 -4.58 -2.81 8.36
N ARG A 125 -4.46 -1.49 8.55
CA ARG A 125 -4.06 -0.81 9.79
C ARG A 125 -5.15 -0.87 10.85
N LEU A 126 -5.55 -2.08 11.21
CA LEU A 126 -6.45 -2.34 12.31
C LEU A 126 -5.67 -2.22 13.62
N THR A 127 -6.25 -1.57 14.63
CA THR A 127 -5.76 -1.75 16.02
C THR A 127 -5.81 -3.23 16.37
N GLY A 128 -4.97 -3.73 17.29
CA GLY A 128 -4.99 -5.15 17.71
C GLY A 128 -6.41 -5.67 17.98
N ARG A 129 -7.21 -4.90 18.76
CA ARG A 129 -8.60 -5.27 19.05
C ARG A 129 -9.52 -5.32 17.82
N GLN A 130 -9.33 -4.43 16.84
CA GLN A 130 -10.07 -4.46 15.58
C GLN A 130 -9.66 -5.65 14.72
N ARG A 131 -8.36 -5.98 14.69
CA ARG A 131 -7.81 -7.13 13.98
C ARG A 131 -8.41 -8.41 14.54
N ASP A 132 -8.35 -8.59 15.86
CA ASP A 132 -8.89 -9.75 16.56
C ASP A 132 -10.39 -9.89 16.27
N THR A 133 -11.16 -8.80 16.40
CA THR A 133 -12.60 -8.82 16.14
C THR A 133 -12.94 -9.25 14.71
N VAL A 134 -12.25 -8.71 13.70
CA VAL A 134 -12.50 -9.07 12.29
C VAL A 134 -12.03 -10.50 11.98
N LEU A 135 -10.91 -10.92 12.56
CA LEU A 135 -10.38 -12.26 12.35
C LEU A 135 -11.28 -13.32 12.98
N THR A 136 -11.72 -13.13 14.23
CA THR A 136 -12.70 -14.00 14.89
C THR A 136 -14.00 -14.04 14.09
N ALA A 137 -14.52 -12.88 13.66
CA ALA A 137 -15.72 -12.84 12.81
C ALA A 137 -15.55 -13.66 11.52
N TYR A 138 -14.42 -13.52 10.83
CA TYR A 138 -14.12 -14.27 9.62
C TYR A 138 -14.00 -15.78 9.89
N GLN A 139 -13.26 -16.18 10.92
CA GLN A 139 -13.05 -17.59 11.27
C GLN A 139 -14.33 -18.28 11.74
N SER A 140 -15.22 -17.57 12.43
CA SER A 140 -16.52 -18.07 12.89
C SER A 140 -17.60 -18.01 11.79
N GLY A 141 -17.26 -17.64 10.56
CA GLY A 141 -18.19 -17.63 9.42
C GLY A 141 -19.22 -16.49 9.46
N TYR A 142 -18.94 -15.40 10.19
CA TYR A 142 -19.84 -14.23 10.28
C TYR A 142 -20.13 -13.60 8.90
N TYR A 143 -19.17 -13.67 7.98
CA TYR A 143 -19.25 -13.11 6.64
C TYR A 143 -19.75 -14.10 5.58
N ASP A 144 -20.01 -15.35 5.96
CA ASP A 144 -20.42 -16.40 5.02
C ASP A 144 -21.91 -16.31 4.67
N VAL A 145 -22.28 -17.04 3.61
CA VAL A 145 -23.67 -17.22 3.19
C VAL A 145 -23.97 -18.71 3.04
N PRO A 146 -24.78 -19.32 3.94
CA PRO A 146 -25.35 -18.75 5.16
C PRO A 146 -24.28 -18.47 6.23
N ARG A 147 -24.57 -17.55 7.16
CA ARG A 147 -23.62 -17.20 8.23
C ARG A 147 -23.41 -18.36 9.20
N GLY A 148 -22.16 -18.58 9.60
CA GLY A 148 -21.77 -19.54 10.65
C GLY A 148 -22.04 -19.03 12.07
N ILE A 149 -22.06 -17.72 12.28
CA ILE A 149 -22.35 -17.08 13.57
C ILE A 149 -23.14 -15.77 13.38
N SER A 150 -24.01 -15.44 14.33
CA SER A 150 -24.68 -14.14 14.40
C SER A 150 -23.80 -13.07 15.05
N GLN A 151 -24.19 -11.79 14.90
CA GLN A 151 -23.47 -10.69 15.55
C GLN A 151 -23.63 -10.71 17.08
N GLY A 152 -24.71 -11.31 17.60
CA GLY A 152 -24.96 -11.46 19.03
C GLY A 152 -24.02 -12.50 19.64
N GLU A 153 -23.98 -13.68 19.04
CA GLU A 153 -23.08 -14.78 19.45
C GLU A 153 -21.60 -14.35 19.36
N LEU A 154 -21.20 -13.61 18.33
CA LEU A 154 -19.85 -13.04 18.25
C LEU A 154 -19.55 -12.05 19.38
N ALA A 155 -20.57 -11.32 19.87
CA ALA A 155 -20.40 -10.39 20.98
C ALA A 155 -20.26 -11.11 22.32
N GLU A 156 -20.97 -12.22 22.50
CA GLU A 156 -20.81 -13.12 23.63
C GLU A 156 -19.41 -13.77 23.63
N GLU A 157 -18.94 -14.24 22.47
CA GLU A 157 -17.61 -14.85 22.31
C GLU A 157 -16.46 -13.88 22.69
N LEU A 158 -16.63 -12.59 22.38
CA LEU A 158 -15.63 -11.55 22.62
C LEU A 158 -15.84 -10.75 23.92
N ASP A 159 -16.80 -11.16 24.77
CA ASP A 159 -17.17 -10.51 26.03
C ASP A 159 -17.38 -8.99 25.91
N VAL A 160 -18.21 -8.59 24.95
CA VAL A 160 -18.55 -7.19 24.68
C VAL A 160 -20.01 -7.04 24.28
N SER A 161 -20.52 -5.80 24.29
CA SER A 161 -21.89 -5.57 23.80
C SER A 161 -21.99 -5.77 22.28
N THR A 162 -23.15 -6.21 21.80
CA THR A 162 -23.46 -6.32 20.36
C THR A 162 -23.27 -4.98 19.62
N SER A 163 -23.55 -3.86 20.30
CA SER A 163 -23.31 -2.52 19.77
C SER A 163 -21.82 -2.22 19.56
N ALA A 164 -20.97 -2.68 20.50
CA ALA A 164 -19.53 -2.51 20.42
C ALA A 164 -18.94 -3.33 19.26
N ILE A 165 -19.38 -4.59 19.08
CA ILE A 165 -19.02 -5.41 17.90
C ILE A 165 -19.44 -4.72 16.61
N SER A 166 -20.69 -4.24 16.52
CA SER A 166 -21.16 -3.55 15.31
C SER A 166 -20.26 -2.38 14.94
N GLN A 167 -19.91 -1.54 15.92
CA GLN A 167 -19.04 -0.40 15.68
C GLN A 167 -17.60 -0.81 15.36
N GLN A 168 -17.06 -1.83 16.03
CA GLN A 168 -15.71 -2.33 15.77
C GLN A 168 -15.58 -2.92 14.38
N LEU A 169 -16.52 -3.77 13.95
CA LEU A 169 -16.56 -4.32 12.60
C LEU A 169 -16.68 -3.19 11.57
N ARG A 170 -17.62 -2.24 11.74
CA ARG A 170 -17.74 -1.09 10.82
C ARG A 170 -16.46 -0.27 10.72
N ARG A 171 -15.82 0.05 11.84
CA ARG A 171 -14.55 0.80 11.87
C ARG A 171 -13.43 0.02 11.21
N ALA A 172 -13.32 -1.27 11.50
CA ALA A 172 -12.31 -2.14 10.93
C ALA A 172 -12.49 -2.32 9.42
N THR A 173 -13.70 -2.62 8.96
CA THR A 173 -14.03 -2.72 7.53
C THR A 173 -13.76 -1.39 6.80
N ARG A 174 -14.12 -0.25 7.39
CA ARG A 174 -13.79 1.08 6.81
C ARG A 174 -12.28 1.26 6.65
N GLN A 175 -11.51 0.90 7.68
CA GLN A 175 -10.06 1.02 7.67
C GLN A 175 -9.40 0.08 6.65
N LEU A 176 -9.90 -1.16 6.55
CA LEU A 176 -9.54 -2.14 5.52
C LEU A 176 -9.77 -1.57 4.12
N ILE A 177 -10.98 -1.08 3.83
CA ILE A 177 -11.34 -0.49 2.53
C ILE A 177 -10.42 0.69 2.19
N ALA A 178 -10.24 1.62 3.14
CA ALA A 178 -9.37 2.79 2.93
C ALA A 178 -7.92 2.38 2.65
N SER A 179 -7.39 1.39 3.38
CA SER A 179 -6.03 0.90 3.15
C SER A 179 -5.86 0.13 1.84
N THR A 180 -6.88 -0.62 1.41
CA THR A 180 -6.81 -1.44 0.20
C THR A 180 -6.94 -0.59 -1.05
N PHE A 181 -7.92 0.32 -1.07
CA PHE A 181 -8.32 1.06 -2.28
C PHE A 181 -7.80 2.50 -2.36
N ALA A 182 -6.99 2.95 -1.40
CA ALA A 182 -6.43 4.32 -1.35
C ALA A 182 -7.50 5.44 -1.48
N VAL A 183 -8.72 5.18 -0.98
CA VAL A 183 -9.84 6.13 -1.06
C VAL A 183 -9.55 7.34 -0.17
N GLU A 184 -9.56 8.53 -0.75
CA GLU A 184 -9.53 9.79 0.00
C GLU A 184 -10.79 9.91 0.86
N GLN A 185 -10.62 10.39 2.10
CA GLN A 185 -11.74 10.86 2.90
C GLN A 185 -11.82 12.37 2.69
N ASP A 186 -12.95 12.84 2.17
CA ASP A 186 -13.36 14.25 2.29
C ASP A 186 -13.47 14.66 3.76
#